data_AF-A0A401ZUH1-F1
#
_entry.id   AF-A0A401ZUH1-F1
#
_cell.length_a   1.000
_cell.length_b   1.000
_cell.length_c   1.000
_cell.angle_alpha   90.00
_cell.angle_beta   90.00
_cell.angle_gamma   90.00
#
_symmetry.space_group_name_H-M   'P 1'
#
loop_
_entity.id
_entity.type
_entity.pdbx_description
1 polymer ?
#
loop_
_entity_poly.entity_id
_entity_poly.type
_entity_poly.pdbx_seq_one_letter_code
_entity_poly.pdbx_strand_id
1 'polypeptide(L)'
;MAQYFELLATGFAAQAPPPETEKRPKKQGRPKQSAAKNLLDVLLLRGDEILDFLDDCSLPFTNNQAERDLRMIKVQQKTSGCFRSEEGATAFCTICSYLSTMRKQGRSMLGSLAAVFQGSPFPIAWAPE
;
A
#
# COMPACT_ATOMS: atom_id res chain seq x y z
N MET A 1 -0.44 -22.16 -1.48
CA MET A 1 -0.99 -21.56 -2.73
C MET A 1 -2.37 -22.07 -3.10
N ALA A 2 -2.64 -23.38 -3.22
CA ALA A 2 -3.96 -23.88 -3.68
C ALA A 2 -5.17 -23.34 -2.90
N GLN A 3 -5.10 -23.33 -1.56
CA GLN A 3 -6.18 -22.83 -0.69
C GLN A 3 -6.52 -21.34 -0.92
N TYR A 4 -5.55 -20.52 -1.31
CA TYR A 4 -5.78 -19.09 -1.60
C TYR A 4 -6.70 -18.92 -2.81
N PHE A 5 -6.42 -19.65 -3.89
CA PHE A 5 -7.21 -19.59 -5.11
C PHE A 5 -8.59 -20.23 -4.93
N GLU A 6 -8.73 -21.26 -4.09
CA GLU A 6 -10.03 -21.82 -3.71
C GLU A 6 -10.90 -20.78 -2.96
N LEU A 7 -10.31 -20.01 -2.06
CA LEU A 7 -11.01 -18.92 -1.36
C LEU A 7 -11.43 -17.81 -2.32
N LEU A 8 -10.56 -17.43 -3.27
CA LEU A 8 -10.93 -16.47 -4.32
C LEU A 8 -12.08 -16.99 -5.18
N ALA A 9 -12.02 -18.25 -5.62
CA ALA A 9 -13.09 -18.86 -6.41
C ALA A 9 -14.43 -18.86 -5.65
N THR A 10 -14.40 -19.20 -4.36
CA THR A 10 -15.58 -19.14 -3.48
C THR A 10 -16.11 -17.71 -3.36
N GLY A 11 -15.22 -16.73 -3.19
CA GLY A 11 -15.58 -15.31 -3.13
C GLY A 11 -16.21 -14.81 -4.42
N PHE A 12 -15.66 -15.18 -5.59
CA PHE A 12 -16.22 -14.82 -6.89
C PHE A 12 -17.58 -15.47 -7.12
N ALA A 13 -17.76 -16.73 -6.72
CA ALA A 13 -19.05 -17.41 -6.78
C ALA A 13 -20.12 -16.70 -5.93
N ALA A 14 -19.75 -16.20 -4.74
CA ALA A 14 -20.64 -15.43 -3.88
C ALA A 14 -20.99 -14.02 -4.45
N GLN A 15 -20.22 -13.52 -5.42
CA GLN A 15 -20.48 -12.25 -6.12
C GLN A 15 -21.15 -12.45 -7.49
N ALA A 16 -21.64 -13.66 -7.79
CA ALA A 16 -22.38 -13.91 -9.03
C ALA A 16 -23.57 -12.94 -9.14
N PRO A 17 -23.81 -12.35 -10.34
CA PRO A 17 -24.96 -11.50 -10.52
C PRO A 17 -26.23 -12.30 -10.20
N PRO A 18 -27.22 -11.70 -9.52
CA PRO A 18 -28.50 -12.38 -9.30
C PRO A 18 -29.09 -12.78 -10.66
N PRO A 19 -29.84 -13.89 -10.72
CA PRO A 19 -30.53 -14.29 -11.94
C PRO A 19 -31.38 -13.11 -12.46
N GLU A 20 -31.52 -13.00 -13.78
CA GLU A 20 -32.32 -11.95 -14.45
C GLU A 20 -33.82 -12.13 -14.17
N THR A 21 -34.22 -12.02 -12.91
CA THR A 21 -35.62 -11.99 -12.50
C THR A 21 -35.98 -10.54 -12.22
N GLU A 22 -36.89 -10.05 -13.06
CA GLU A 22 -37.56 -8.74 -13.06
C GLU A 22 -37.02 -7.69 -14.05
N LYS A 23 -37.95 -7.24 -14.91
CA LYS A 23 -37.85 -6.15 -15.88
C LYS A 23 -37.62 -4.81 -15.17
N ARG A 24 -36.44 -4.60 -14.56
CA ARG A 24 -36.07 -3.29 -14.01
C ARG A 24 -35.81 -2.33 -15.17
N PRO A 25 -36.24 -1.05 -15.08
CA PRO A 25 -35.95 -0.07 -16.11
C PRO A 25 -34.43 0.00 -16.31
N LYS A 26 -33.98 -0.20 -17.56
CA LYS A 26 -32.56 -0.17 -17.93
C LYS A 26 -32.01 1.21 -17.59
N LYS A 27 -31.23 1.31 -16.50
CA LYS A 27 -30.42 2.50 -16.24
C LYS A 27 -29.33 2.57 -17.31
N GLN A 28 -29.16 3.73 -17.94
CA GLN A 28 -28.04 3.95 -18.87
C GLN A 28 -26.71 3.90 -18.10
N GLY A 29 -25.73 3.23 -18.68
CA GLY A 29 -24.37 3.12 -18.15
C GLY A 29 -24.03 1.76 -17.54
N ARG A 30 -22.73 1.50 -17.39
CA ARG A 30 -22.22 0.26 -16.78
C ARG A 30 -22.62 0.21 -15.29
N PRO A 31 -23.19 -0.91 -14.80
CA PRO A 31 -23.50 -1.05 -13.38
C PRO A 31 -22.22 -0.92 -12.55
N LYS A 32 -22.32 -0.17 -11.43
CA LYS A 32 -21.21 -0.01 -10.48
C LYS A 32 -20.84 -1.37 -9.88
N GLN A 33 -19.55 -1.68 -9.88
CA GLN A 33 -19.03 -2.89 -9.26
C GLN A 33 -19.12 -2.84 -7.72
N SER A 34 -19.37 -3.98 -7.07
CA SER A 34 -19.41 -4.07 -5.61
C SER A 34 -18.01 -3.90 -5.01
N ALA A 35 -17.94 -3.38 -3.77
CA ALA A 35 -16.66 -3.25 -3.06
C ALA A 35 -15.98 -4.63 -2.86
N ALA A 36 -16.77 -5.67 -2.60
CA ALA A 36 -16.26 -7.03 -2.46
C ALA A 36 -15.66 -7.58 -3.76
N LYS A 37 -16.30 -7.33 -4.92
CA LYS A 37 -15.72 -7.75 -6.20
C LYS A 37 -14.44 -6.96 -6.53
N ASN A 38 -14.40 -5.65 -6.26
CA ASN A 38 -13.17 -4.87 -6.42
C ASN A 38 -12.01 -5.44 -5.57
N LEU A 39 -12.30 -5.86 -4.33
CA LEU A 39 -11.30 -6.50 -3.48
C LEU A 39 -10.81 -7.82 -4.09
N LEU A 40 -11.72 -8.69 -4.54
CA LEU A 40 -11.37 -9.97 -5.16
C LEU A 40 -10.52 -9.78 -6.42
N ASP A 41 -10.85 -8.80 -7.26
CA ASP A 41 -10.07 -8.48 -8.46
C ASP A 41 -8.64 -8.06 -8.11
N VAL A 42 -8.46 -7.24 -7.07
CA VAL A 42 -7.13 -6.81 -6.60
C VAL A 42 -6.34 -7.98 -6.01
N LEU A 43 -7.00 -8.84 -5.21
CA LEU A 43 -6.38 -10.02 -4.63
C LEU A 43 -5.94 -11.02 -5.71
N LEU A 44 -6.72 -11.18 -6.78
CA LEU A 44 -6.33 -12.01 -7.91
C LEU A 44 -5.17 -11.39 -8.69
N LEU A 45 -5.26 -10.09 -8.99
CA LEU A 45 -4.27 -9.38 -9.81
C LEU A 45 -2.90 -9.29 -9.13
N ARG A 46 -2.87 -9.07 -7.82
CA ARG A 46 -1.64 -8.92 -7.02
C ARG A 46 -1.36 -10.14 -6.15
N GLY A 47 -1.83 -11.31 -6.57
CA GLY A 47 -1.74 -12.54 -5.79
C GLY A 47 -0.29 -12.88 -5.42
N ASP A 48 0.63 -12.75 -6.38
CA ASP A 48 2.05 -13.00 -6.16
C ASP A 48 2.60 -12.05 -5.08
N GLU A 49 2.47 -10.73 -5.29
CA GLU A 49 2.94 -9.71 -4.34
C GLU A 49 2.34 -9.83 -2.92
N ILE A 50 1.09 -10.30 -2.81
CA ILE A 50 0.42 -10.51 -1.53
C ILE A 50 0.96 -11.74 -0.81
N LEU A 51 1.38 -12.76 -1.56
CA LEU A 51 1.81 -14.05 -1.04
C LEU A 51 3.32 -14.19 -0.99
N ASP A 52 4.09 -13.21 -1.48
CA ASP A 52 5.57 -13.20 -1.47
C ASP A 52 6.16 -13.51 -0.08
N PHE A 53 5.50 -13.14 1.02
CA PHE A 53 5.95 -13.45 2.38
C PHE A 53 6.00 -14.96 2.70
N LEU A 54 5.34 -15.80 1.89
CA LEU A 54 5.41 -17.25 2.01
C LEU A 54 6.75 -17.79 1.51
N ASP A 55 7.35 -17.11 0.53
CA ASP A 55 8.64 -17.49 -0.07
C ASP A 55 9.81 -16.70 0.53
N ASP A 56 9.60 -15.41 0.83
CA ASP A 56 10.57 -14.53 1.48
C ASP A 56 10.13 -14.14 2.90
N CYS A 57 10.73 -14.81 3.90
CA CYS A 57 10.46 -14.57 5.32
C CYS A 57 10.97 -13.20 5.83
N SER A 58 11.73 -12.44 5.04
CA SER A 58 12.08 -11.06 5.37
C SER A 58 10.89 -10.10 5.24
N LEU A 59 9.89 -10.49 4.44
CA LEU A 59 8.66 -9.73 4.26
C LEU A 59 7.64 -10.06 5.37
N PRO A 60 7.10 -9.05 6.08
CA PRO A 60 6.09 -9.29 7.08
C PRO A 60 4.73 -9.59 6.42
N PHE A 61 3.96 -10.53 7.00
CA PHE A 61 2.60 -10.84 6.55
C PHE A 61 1.58 -9.69 6.78
N THR A 62 1.98 -8.61 7.45
CA THR A 62 1.10 -7.49 7.82
C THR A 62 1.48 -6.21 7.07
N ASN A 63 0.48 -5.40 6.73
CA ASN A 63 0.68 -4.05 6.17
C ASN A 63 1.07 -2.98 7.21
N ASN A 64 1.23 -3.35 8.49
CA ASN A 64 1.45 -2.41 9.60
C ASN A 64 2.59 -1.42 9.33
N GLN A 65 3.66 -1.87 8.67
CA GLN A 65 4.79 -1.01 8.36
C GLN A 65 4.41 0.08 7.35
N ALA A 66 3.70 -0.29 6.28
CA ALA A 66 3.21 0.67 5.28
C ALA A 66 2.25 1.70 5.91
N GLU A 67 1.35 1.25 6.80
CA GLU A 67 0.44 2.15 7.51
C GLU A 67 1.19 3.14 8.43
N ARG A 68 2.22 2.67 9.14
CA ARG A 68 3.08 3.53 9.98
C ARG A 68 3.82 4.57 9.14
N ASP A 69 4.33 4.18 7.98
CA ASP A 69 5.03 5.09 7.07
C ASP A 69 4.09 6.22 6.59
N LEU A 70 2.83 5.90 6.25
CA LEU A 70 1.82 6.89 5.83
C LEU A 70 1.27 7.74 6.97
N ARG A 71 1.38 7.27 8.23
CA ARG A 71 0.83 7.96 9.39
C ARG A 71 1.41 9.36 9.58
N MET A 72 2.67 9.58 9.21
CA MET A 72 3.30 10.91 9.31
C MET A 72 2.56 11.98 8.52
N ILE A 73 2.09 11.65 7.31
CA ILE A 73 1.28 12.55 6.48
C ILE A 73 -0.05 12.86 7.18
N LYS A 74 -0.69 11.84 7.76
CA LYS A 74 -1.97 12.03 8.46
C LYS A 74 -1.81 12.85 9.75
N VAL A 75 -0.73 12.63 10.49
CA VAL A 75 -0.39 13.39 11.69
C VAL A 75 -0.15 14.85 11.34
N GLN A 76 0.56 15.11 10.24
CA GLN A 76 0.79 16.47 9.77
C GLN A 76 -0.53 17.16 9.42
N GLN A 77 -1.40 16.51 8.66
CA GLN A 77 -2.73 17.02 8.32
C GLN A 77 -3.58 17.33 9.57
N LYS A 78 -3.54 16.43 10.56
CA LYS A 78 -4.33 16.55 11.79
C LYS A 78 -3.84 17.66 12.73
N THR A 79 -2.51 17.78 12.87
CA THR A 79 -1.90 18.61 13.92
C THR A 79 -1.57 20.02 13.41
N SER A 80 -1.05 20.12 12.18
CA SER A 80 -0.58 21.39 11.62
C SER A 80 -1.45 21.90 10.45
N GLY A 81 -2.51 21.16 10.10
CA GLY A 81 -3.33 21.43 8.92
C GLY A 81 -2.70 20.91 7.62
N CYS A 82 -3.22 21.34 6.47
CA CYS A 82 -2.68 20.94 5.17
C CYS A 82 -1.39 21.69 4.82
N PHE A 83 -0.63 21.15 3.86
CA PHE A 83 0.48 21.87 3.25
C PHE A 83 -0.04 23.10 2.49
N ARG A 84 0.65 24.23 2.64
CA ARG A 84 0.31 25.49 1.96
C ARG A 84 0.89 25.61 0.55
N SER A 85 1.83 24.72 0.19
CA SER A 85 2.39 24.63 -1.15
C SER A 85 2.78 23.19 -1.48
N GLU A 86 2.89 22.92 -2.78
CA GLU A 86 3.32 21.61 -3.30
C GLU A 86 4.78 21.33 -2.97
N GLU A 87 5.64 22.36 -2.97
CA GLU A 87 7.05 22.23 -2.59
C GLU A 87 7.20 21.78 -1.13
N GLY A 88 6.40 22.34 -0.22
CA GLY A 88 6.40 21.94 1.18
C GLY A 88 5.93 20.49 1.39
N ALA A 89 4.92 20.07 0.64
CA ALA A 89 4.45 18.69 0.65
C ALA A 89 5.53 17.73 0.10
N THR A 90 6.18 18.11 -0.99
CA THR A 90 7.25 17.33 -1.63
C THR A 90 8.45 17.19 -0.70
N ALA A 91 8.91 18.28 -0.09
CA ALA A 91 10.01 18.25 0.87
C ALA A 91 9.70 17.33 2.06
N PHE A 92 8.48 17.41 2.61
CA PHE A 92 8.05 16.52 3.70
C PHE A 92 8.06 15.04 3.28
N CYS A 93 7.51 14.73 2.11
CA CYS A 93 7.50 13.37 1.56
C CYS A 93 8.91 12.84 1.34
N THR A 94 9.82 13.65 0.79
CA THR A 94 11.23 13.28 0.57
C THR A 94 11.94 12.97 1.88
N ILE A 95 11.74 13.79 2.92
CA ILE A 95 12.35 13.56 4.24
C ILE A 95 11.81 12.26 4.86
N CYS A 96 10.49 12.09 4.86
CA CYS A 96 9.86 10.91 5.46
C CYS A 96 10.22 9.62 4.71
N SER A 97 10.27 9.67 3.37
CA SER A 97 10.63 8.51 2.54
C SER A 97 12.09 8.12 2.75
N TYR A 98 13.01 9.09 2.76
CA TYR A 98 14.42 8.82 3.04
C TYR A 98 14.61 8.15 4.40
N LEU A 99 14.01 8.71 5.45
CA LEU A 99 14.13 8.17 6.80
C LEU A 99 13.49 6.79 6.96
N SER A 100 12.32 6.54 6.34
CA SER A 100 11.70 5.22 6.34
C SER A 100 12.60 4.19 5.65
N THR A 101 13.19 4.53 4.51
CA THR A 101 14.13 3.67 3.78
C THR A 101 15.39 3.38 4.59
N MET A 102 15.99 4.38 5.23
CA MET A 102 17.16 4.19 6.08
C MET A 102 16.88 3.23 7.24
N ARG A 103 15.70 3.37 7.86
CA ARG A 103 15.27 2.44 8.91
C ARG A 103 15.09 1.02 8.38
N LYS A 104 14.50 0.85 7.18
CA LYS A 104 14.32 -0.46 6.54
C LYS A 104 15.66 -1.14 6.22
N GLN A 105 16.69 -0.35 5.90
CA GLN A 105 18.06 -0.83 5.67
C GLN A 105 18.88 -0.97 6.97
N GLY A 106 18.25 -0.92 8.15
CA GLY A 106 18.94 -1.10 9.43
C GLY A 106 19.85 0.06 9.83
N ARG A 107 19.76 1.22 9.19
CA ARG A 107 20.58 2.41 9.51
C ARG A 107 20.02 3.15 10.74
N SER A 108 20.91 3.74 11.52
CA SER A 108 20.55 4.67 12.60
C SER A 108 19.92 5.93 12.04
N MET A 109 18.74 6.31 12.53
CA MET A 109 18.03 7.54 12.13
C MET A 109 18.88 8.79 12.35
N LEU A 110 19.55 8.89 13.51
CA LEU A 110 20.43 10.01 13.81
C LEU A 110 21.66 10.02 12.90
N GLY A 111 22.22 8.84 12.63
CA GLY A 111 23.35 8.70 11.70
C GLY A 111 22.97 9.12 10.27
N SER A 112 21.79 8.74 9.80
CA SER A 112 21.28 9.15 8.49
C SER A 112 21.07 10.65 8.39
N LEU A 113 20.50 11.29 9.43
CA LEU A 113 20.36 12.74 9.46
C LEU A 113 21.72 13.44 9.47
N ALA A 114 22.67 12.98 10.29
CA ALA A 114 24.01 13.54 10.34
C ALA A 114 24.72 13.45 8.98
N ALA A 115 24.62 12.31 8.29
CA ALA A 115 25.18 12.10 6.96
C ALA A 115 24.60 13.07 5.91
N VAL A 116 23.29 13.31 5.95
CA VAL A 116 22.63 14.32 5.07
C VAL A 116 23.22 15.71 5.33
N PHE A 117 23.35 16.13 6.58
CA PHE A 117 23.90 17.46 6.91
C PHE A 117 25.39 17.60 6.62
N GLN A 118 26.13 16.49 6.57
CA GLN A 118 27.54 16.46 6.14
C GLN A 118 27.71 16.43 4.61
N GLY A 119 26.62 16.38 3.85
CA GLY A 119 26.66 16.33 2.38
C GLY A 119 26.97 14.93 1.83
N SER A 120 26.89 13.89 2.67
CA SER A 120 27.21 12.49 2.33
C SER A 120 26.05 11.54 2.67
N PRO A 121 24.82 11.78 2.15
CA PRO A 121 23.67 10.95 2.48
C PRO A 121 23.91 9.48 2.10
N PHE A 122 23.47 8.56 2.97
CA PHE A 122 23.55 7.13 2.66
C PHE A 122 22.78 6.78 1.39
N PRO A 123 23.30 5.85 0.58
CA PRO A 123 22.65 5.43 -0.65
C PRO A 123 21.37 4.66 -0.35
N ILE A 124 20.37 4.83 -1.21
CA ILE A 124 19.17 3.98 -1.20
C ILE A 124 19.55 2.67 -1.91
N ALA A 125 19.84 1.63 -1.12
CA ALA A 125 19.95 0.27 -1.64
C ALA A 125 18.57 -0.27 -2.03
N TRP A 126 18.42 -0.72 -3.27
CA TRP A 126 17.20 -1.34 -3.80
C TRP A 126 17.12 -2.85 -3.52
N ALA A 127 18.17 -3.45 -2.98
CA ALA A 127 18.22 -4.84 -2.55
C ALA A 127 19.05 -4.96 -1.24
N PRO A 128 18.69 -5.84 -0.31
CA PRO A 128 19.61 -6.29 0.73
C PRO A 128 20.70 -7.15 0.08
N GLU A 129 21.96 -6.96 0.49
CA GLU A 129 23.02 -7.98 0.27
C GLU A 129 22.79 -9.19 1.18
#